data_AF-A0A9J6EA55-F1
#
_entry.id   AF-A0A9J6EA55-F1
#
_cell.length_a   1.000
_cell.length_b   1.000
_cell.length_c   1.000
_cell.angle_alpha   90.00
_cell.angle_beta   90.00
_cell.angle_gamma   90.00
#
_symmetry.space_group_name_H-M   'P 1'
#
loop_
_entity.id
_entity.type
_entity.pdbx_description
1 polymer ?
#
loop_
_entity_poly.entity_id
_entity_poly.type
_entity_poly.pdbx_seq_one_letter_code
_entity_poly.pdbx_strand_id
1 'polypeptide(L)'
;MAAARAFRKQFTWRFPIHGASTAIVGDSQLRYLHQHFDPASPHSPAFICQPGACIGDIGELLDFVPKGASNLILHIGTNDLANTDAPTAFNRYVALLDRIRHERPDIPMVFATLVLPRAPNQRLRRHNWRAVRRFNFEAPEFNLQLLSLCHEREGVFYVNHRIDALPPWTVLAADGQHPSFAGMSLLAWNICNLLLDLRQPYINNWLEHAPQPEVGAYELRETPSYSQALRRDSSDATCRGGKEKNMNQAAPETAAALSPGQHTPSGPPSPSGQPPSRLPRLSSTPTTHNPETATKDITNYYKEEHRSYPDPCKGLHRADERLLLKLFTNTVLCQAVLKHFNSSFDGTCQFCGEVADTFHIVSACQSNPSIPPNSNPTREDWEAALLGCQDLKAQEALVQRARAALPMEPRNRGST
;
A
#
# COMPACT_ATOMS: atom_id res chain seq x y z
N MET A 1 6.64 31.67 5.25
CA MET A 1 5.18 31.39 5.35
C MET A 1 4.45 31.22 4.00
N ALA A 2 4.89 31.82 2.89
CA ALA A 2 4.23 31.62 1.58
C ALA A 2 4.49 30.23 0.94
N ALA A 3 5.67 29.63 1.16
CA ALA A 3 5.99 28.27 0.71
C ALA A 3 5.10 27.18 1.36
N ALA A 4 4.72 27.37 2.63
CA ALA A 4 3.81 26.48 3.36
C ALA A 4 2.36 26.46 2.82
N ARG A 5 1.98 27.37 1.91
CA ARG A 5 0.63 27.40 1.31
C ARG A 5 0.51 26.61 0.01
N ALA A 6 1.60 26.45 -0.77
CA ALA A 6 1.60 25.63 -1.98
C ALA A 6 1.80 24.13 -1.68
N PHE A 7 2.42 23.81 -0.54
CA PHE A 7 2.71 22.46 -0.06
C PHE A 7 1.50 21.70 0.56
N ARG A 8 0.31 22.31 0.59
CA ARG A 8 -0.87 21.80 1.33
C ARG A 8 -1.66 20.69 0.64
N LYS A 9 -1.29 20.25 -0.55
CA LYS A 9 -2.05 19.21 -1.24
C LYS A 9 -1.49 17.83 -0.84
N GLN A 10 -2.14 17.22 0.16
CA GLN A 10 -2.07 15.80 0.54
C GLN A 10 -1.06 15.39 1.63
N PHE A 11 -0.63 16.32 2.48
CA PHE A 11 0.09 15.97 3.70
C PHE A 11 -0.87 15.33 4.73
N THR A 12 -0.50 14.17 5.28
CA THR A 12 -1.25 13.54 6.39
C THR A 12 -0.45 13.75 7.66
N TRP A 13 -1.00 14.56 8.57
CA TRP A 13 -0.45 14.78 9.90
C TRP A 13 -1.43 14.37 10.99
N ARG A 14 -0.92 13.74 12.05
CA ARG A 14 -1.72 13.45 13.25
C ARG A 14 -0.83 13.57 14.48
N PHE A 15 -1.20 14.48 15.38
CA PHE A 15 -0.55 14.62 16.68
C PHE A 15 -1.43 14.01 17.77
N PRO A 16 -0.82 13.31 18.75
CA PRO A 16 -1.53 12.88 19.94
C PRO A 16 -1.87 14.07 20.84
N ILE A 17 -2.86 13.89 21.72
CA ILE A 17 -3.35 14.95 22.62
C ILE A 17 -2.28 15.36 23.65
N HIS A 18 -1.46 14.42 24.10
CA HIS A 18 -0.53 14.61 25.22
C HIS A 18 0.90 14.99 24.81
N GLY A 19 1.12 15.35 23.54
CA GLY A 19 2.46 15.47 22.96
C GLY A 19 3.07 14.10 22.67
N ALA A 20 3.90 14.01 21.62
CA ALA A 20 4.48 12.75 21.18
C ALA A 20 5.96 12.69 21.55
N SER A 21 6.38 11.65 22.28
CA SER A 21 7.80 11.32 22.46
C SER A 21 8.41 10.64 21.23
N THR A 22 7.57 10.10 20.34
CA THR A 22 8.00 9.49 19.08
C THR A 22 7.29 10.15 17.90
N ALA A 23 8.03 10.41 16.82
CA ALA A 23 7.48 10.79 15.53
C ALA A 23 7.77 9.71 14.49
N ILE A 24 6.83 9.52 13.56
CA ILE A 24 6.97 8.62 12.41
C ILE A 24 6.84 9.46 11.16
N VAL A 25 7.90 9.47 10.35
CA VAL A 25 8.00 10.22 9.11
C VAL A 25 8.15 9.25 7.95
N GLY A 26 7.38 9.44 6.88
CA GLY A 26 7.51 8.60 5.70
C GLY A 26 6.66 9.01 4.51
N ASP A 27 6.58 8.11 3.53
CA ASP A 27 5.85 8.32 2.28
C ASP A 27 4.41 7.74 2.33
N SER A 28 3.78 7.60 1.15
CA SER A 28 2.40 7.09 1.03
C SER A 28 2.18 5.70 1.62
N GLN A 29 3.21 4.89 1.83
CA GLN A 29 3.08 3.59 2.49
C GLN A 29 2.65 3.72 3.96
N LEU A 30 2.87 4.88 4.60
CA LEU A 30 2.46 5.14 5.98
C LEU A 30 1.12 5.87 6.11
N ARG A 31 0.47 6.24 5.00
CA ARG A 31 -0.68 7.16 5.01
C ARG A 31 -1.79 6.76 5.99
N TYR A 32 -2.04 5.46 6.13
CA TYR A 32 -3.12 4.93 6.98
C TYR A 32 -2.62 4.31 8.29
N LEU A 33 -1.32 4.34 8.57
CA LEU A 33 -0.74 3.71 9.77
C LEU A 33 -1.35 4.30 11.05
N HIS A 34 -1.57 5.61 11.08
CA HIS A 34 -2.18 6.33 12.21
C HIS A 34 -3.57 5.83 12.62
N GLN A 35 -4.25 5.06 11.75
CA GLN A 35 -5.55 4.47 12.05
C GLN A 35 -5.44 3.29 13.01
N HIS A 36 -4.25 2.74 13.23
CA HIS A 36 -3.96 1.61 14.13
C HIS A 36 -3.49 2.05 15.52
N PHE A 37 -3.50 3.36 15.80
CA PHE A 37 -3.03 3.93 17.07
C PHE A 37 -4.13 4.77 17.70
N ASP A 38 -4.30 4.64 19.02
CA ASP A 38 -5.23 5.47 19.78
C ASP A 38 -4.63 6.87 19.95
N PRO A 39 -5.24 7.95 19.41
CA PRO A 39 -4.74 9.32 19.58
C PRO A 39 -4.81 9.83 21.03
N ALA A 40 -5.62 9.22 21.88
CA ALA A 40 -5.72 9.56 23.29
C ALA A 40 -4.63 8.90 24.13
N SER A 41 -3.97 7.86 23.60
CA SER A 41 -2.85 7.23 24.30
C SER A 41 -1.69 8.22 24.42
N PRO A 42 -1.12 8.43 25.63
CA PRO A 42 0.02 9.32 25.84
C PRO A 42 1.30 8.84 25.14
N HIS A 43 1.30 7.63 24.61
CA HIS A 43 2.43 7.05 23.89
C HIS A 43 2.19 6.90 22.39
N SER A 44 1.08 7.44 21.90
CA SER A 44 0.77 7.43 20.47
C SER A 44 1.75 8.34 19.74
N PRO A 45 2.39 7.88 18.65
CA PRO A 45 3.38 8.68 17.96
C PRO A 45 2.71 9.79 17.14
N ALA A 46 3.48 10.83 16.83
CA ALA A 46 3.10 11.80 15.81
C ALA A 46 3.33 11.19 14.42
N PHE A 47 2.34 11.27 13.53
CA PHE A 47 2.44 10.77 12.16
C PHE A 47 2.61 11.93 11.19
N ILE A 48 3.62 11.86 10.34
CA ILE A 48 4.04 12.91 9.38
C ILE A 48 4.30 12.21 8.05
N CYS A 49 3.30 12.21 7.17
CA CYS A 49 3.34 11.45 5.93
C CYS A 49 3.10 12.36 4.72
N GLN A 50 3.98 12.27 3.73
CA GLN A 50 3.83 12.93 2.44
C GLN A 50 3.83 11.92 1.29
N PRO A 51 2.69 11.72 0.59
CA PRO A 51 2.64 10.85 -0.58
C PRO A 51 3.68 11.25 -1.65
N GLY A 52 4.42 10.25 -2.14
CA GLY A 52 5.46 10.46 -3.15
C GLY A 52 6.77 11.04 -2.62
N ALA A 53 6.91 11.25 -1.30
CA ALA A 53 8.15 11.74 -0.71
C ALA A 53 9.33 10.81 -1.04
N CYS A 54 10.44 11.43 -1.40
CA CYS A 54 11.77 10.83 -1.49
C CYS A 54 12.57 11.21 -0.24
N ILE A 55 13.74 10.59 -0.06
CA ILE A 55 14.67 10.83 1.05
C ILE A 55 15.03 12.32 1.17
N GLY A 56 15.20 13.01 0.03
CA GLY A 56 15.53 14.44 -0.01
C GLY A 56 14.42 15.35 0.53
N ASP A 57 13.16 14.91 0.49
CA ASP A 57 12.02 15.71 0.93
C ASP A 57 11.87 15.71 2.47
N ILE A 58 12.50 14.75 3.16
CA ILE A 58 12.36 14.59 4.61
C ILE A 58 12.84 15.82 5.38
N GLY A 59 13.83 16.55 4.86
CA GLY A 59 14.31 17.77 5.52
C GLY A 59 13.20 18.81 5.77
N GLU A 60 12.26 18.96 4.83
CA GLU A 60 11.11 19.85 5.02
C GLU A 60 10.07 19.25 5.98
N LEU A 61 10.03 17.92 6.10
CA LEU A 61 9.15 17.21 7.03
C LEU A 61 9.63 17.28 8.49
N LEU A 62 10.93 17.47 8.72
CA LEU A 62 11.50 17.60 10.06
C LEU A 62 10.97 18.84 10.81
N ASP A 63 10.55 19.88 10.09
CA ASP A 63 9.90 21.07 10.67
C ASP A 63 8.57 20.75 11.35
N PHE A 64 7.93 19.63 11.00
CA PHE A 64 6.67 19.18 11.58
C PHE A 64 6.86 18.18 12.72
N VAL A 65 8.08 17.67 12.94
CA VAL A 65 8.37 16.74 14.03
C VAL A 65 8.29 17.52 15.37
N PRO A 66 7.49 17.08 16.36
CA PRO A 66 7.36 17.78 17.63
C PRO A 66 8.71 18.04 18.30
N LYS A 67 8.88 19.22 18.91
CA LYS A 67 10.12 19.60 19.63
C LYS A 67 10.43 18.75 20.87
N GLY A 68 9.46 17.97 21.34
CA GLY A 68 9.62 17.05 22.48
C GLY A 68 9.79 15.58 22.05
N ALA A 69 9.85 15.29 20.75
CA ALA A 69 10.07 13.94 20.27
C ALA A 69 11.54 13.55 20.54
N SER A 70 11.77 12.46 21.24
CA SER A 70 13.09 11.88 21.48
C SER A 70 13.42 10.77 20.48
N ASN A 71 12.41 10.25 19.79
CA ASN A 71 12.51 9.15 18.85
C ASN A 71 11.95 9.55 17.48
N LEU A 72 12.63 9.17 16.42
CA LEU A 72 12.19 9.38 15.05
C LEU A 72 12.24 8.07 14.27
N ILE A 73 11.10 7.60 13.78
CA ILE A 73 11.00 6.44 12.89
C ILE A 73 10.89 6.94 11.45
N LEU A 74 11.79 6.51 10.58
CA LEU A 74 11.88 6.88 9.18
C LEU A 74 11.47 5.70 8.29
N HIS A 75 10.34 5.84 7.59
CA HIS A 75 9.89 4.89 6.55
C HIS A 75 9.92 5.57 5.19
N ILE A 76 11.10 5.58 4.57
CA ILE A 76 11.37 6.31 3.33
C ILE A 76 12.38 5.55 2.46
N GLY A 77 12.40 5.84 1.15
CA GLY A 77 13.33 5.25 0.19
C GLY A 77 12.63 4.47 -0.94
N THR A 78 11.35 4.10 -0.76
CA THR A 78 10.56 3.41 -1.79
C THR A 78 10.44 4.22 -3.08
N ASN A 79 10.37 5.55 -3.01
CA ASN A 79 10.33 6.40 -4.20
C ASN A 79 11.73 6.67 -4.79
N ASP A 80 12.78 6.76 -3.96
CA ASP A 80 14.15 6.87 -4.46
C ASP A 80 14.55 5.63 -5.25
N LEU A 81 14.35 4.42 -4.71
CA LEU A 81 14.66 3.17 -5.40
C LEU A 81 13.80 2.93 -6.65
N ALA A 82 12.63 3.56 -6.75
CA ALA A 82 11.86 3.52 -7.98
C ALA A 82 12.47 4.37 -9.10
N ASN A 83 13.21 5.41 -8.74
CA ASN A 83 13.71 6.45 -9.65
C ASN A 83 15.23 6.39 -9.87
N THR A 84 16.00 5.78 -8.96
CA THR A 84 17.46 5.69 -8.99
C THR A 84 17.93 4.25 -8.76
N ASP A 85 19.24 4.04 -8.67
CA ASP A 85 19.84 2.78 -8.18
C ASP A 85 19.99 2.81 -6.65
N ALA A 86 20.30 1.64 -6.06
CA ALA A 86 20.51 1.48 -4.63
C ALA A 86 21.66 2.35 -4.07
N PRO A 87 22.86 2.41 -4.69
CA PRO A 87 23.94 3.25 -4.17
C PRO A 87 23.58 4.75 -4.11
N THR A 88 22.88 5.27 -5.12
CA THR A 88 22.43 6.67 -5.13
C THR A 88 21.40 6.92 -4.02
N ALA A 89 20.42 6.03 -3.86
CA ALA A 89 19.43 6.13 -2.79
C ALA A 89 20.10 6.05 -1.40
N PHE A 90 21.07 5.15 -1.24
CA PHE A 90 21.82 4.97 0.01
C PHE A 90 22.62 6.22 0.38
N ASN A 91 23.37 6.81 -0.55
CA ASN A 91 24.12 8.04 -0.31
C ASN A 91 23.20 9.21 0.10
N ARG A 92 21.99 9.29 -0.46
CA ARG A 92 20.98 10.27 -0.02
C ARG A 92 20.54 9.99 1.42
N TYR A 93 20.39 8.72 1.80
CA TYR A 93 20.00 8.34 3.15
C TYR A 93 21.09 8.69 4.17
N VAL A 94 22.37 8.48 3.83
CA VAL A 94 23.52 8.93 4.63
C VAL A 94 23.44 10.43 4.89
N ALA A 95 23.27 11.22 3.83
CA ALA A 95 23.13 12.67 3.94
C ALA A 95 21.91 13.10 4.76
N LEU A 96 20.80 12.35 4.68
CA LEU A 96 19.61 12.58 5.51
C LEU A 96 19.93 12.38 7.00
N LEU A 97 20.64 11.31 7.38
CA LEU A 97 21.00 11.08 8.77
C LEU A 97 21.94 12.18 9.31
N ASP A 98 22.92 12.61 8.52
CA ASP A 98 23.80 13.74 8.87
C ASP A 98 22.98 15.02 9.10
N ARG A 99 22.02 15.29 8.22
CA ARG A 99 21.10 16.42 8.33
C ARG A 99 20.24 16.35 9.59
N ILE A 100 19.66 15.19 9.90
CA ILE A 100 18.85 15.00 11.12
C ILE A 100 19.70 15.28 12.36
N ARG A 101 20.94 14.78 12.41
CA ARG A 101 21.86 15.04 13.54
C ARG A 101 22.20 16.53 13.69
N HIS A 102 22.33 17.24 12.57
CA HIS A 102 22.60 18.67 12.60
C HIS A 102 21.39 19.53 12.97
N GLU A 103 20.24 19.29 12.34
CA GLU A 103 19.03 20.12 12.47
C GLU A 103 18.19 19.75 13.69
N ARG A 104 18.23 18.48 14.12
CA ARG A 104 17.44 17.91 15.22
C ARG A 104 18.29 17.14 16.22
N PRO A 105 19.30 17.78 16.86
CA PRO A 105 20.13 17.13 17.87
C PRO A 105 19.33 16.73 19.12
N ASP A 106 18.11 17.26 19.29
CA ASP A 106 17.15 16.90 20.33
C ASP A 106 16.54 15.51 20.17
N ILE A 107 16.69 14.88 19.00
CA ILE A 107 16.22 13.53 18.71
C ILE A 107 17.43 12.55 18.81
N PRO A 108 17.71 11.98 19.98
CA PRO A 108 18.84 11.07 20.15
C PRO A 108 18.68 9.77 19.36
N MET A 109 17.46 9.26 19.20
CA MET A 109 17.21 7.94 18.59
C MET A 109 16.50 8.05 17.23
N VAL A 110 17.13 7.50 16.19
CA VAL A 110 16.57 7.41 14.84
C VAL A 110 16.42 5.94 14.45
N PHE A 111 15.23 5.54 14.02
CA PHE A 111 14.90 4.19 13.61
C PHE A 111 14.65 4.19 12.09
N ALA A 112 15.56 3.62 11.32
CA ALA A 112 15.41 3.45 9.88
C ALA A 112 14.69 2.14 9.58
N THR A 113 13.51 2.20 8.96
CA THR A 113 12.78 0.99 8.57
C THR A 113 13.24 0.51 7.19
N LEU A 114 13.08 -0.79 6.94
CA LEU A 114 13.37 -1.36 5.62
C LEU A 114 12.44 -0.80 4.53
N VAL A 115 12.94 -0.74 3.30
CA VAL A 115 12.09 -0.53 2.13
C VAL A 115 11.38 -1.82 1.77
N LEU A 116 10.05 -1.78 1.74
CA LEU A 116 9.20 -2.94 1.44
C LEU A 116 9.37 -3.40 -0.02
N PRO A 117 9.32 -4.72 -0.29
CA PRO A 117 9.28 -5.22 -1.65
C PRO A 117 8.03 -4.74 -2.38
N ARG A 118 8.08 -4.77 -3.71
CA ARG A 118 6.91 -4.52 -4.58
C ARG A 118 6.37 -5.81 -5.18
N ALA A 119 5.09 -5.81 -5.48
CA ALA A 119 4.42 -6.81 -6.30
C ALA A 119 4.01 -6.20 -7.65
N PRO A 120 3.75 -7.04 -8.66
CA PRO A 120 3.09 -6.60 -9.88
C PRO A 120 1.79 -5.90 -9.55
N ASN A 121 1.55 -4.79 -10.23
CA ASN A 121 0.29 -4.09 -10.12
C ASN A 121 -0.79 -4.93 -10.83
N GLN A 122 -1.71 -5.47 -10.05
CA GLN A 122 -2.82 -6.30 -10.52
C GLN A 122 -3.91 -5.47 -11.23
N ARG A 123 -3.89 -4.15 -11.04
CA ARG A 123 -4.86 -3.20 -11.62
C ARG A 123 -4.49 -2.77 -13.05
N LEU A 124 -3.24 -2.93 -13.46
CA LEU A 124 -2.80 -2.50 -14.79
C LEU A 124 -3.01 -3.62 -15.82
N ARG A 125 -3.71 -3.29 -16.92
CA ARG A 125 -3.80 -4.16 -18.11
C ARG A 125 -2.42 -4.49 -18.71
N ARG A 126 -1.44 -3.61 -18.51
CA ARG A 126 -0.04 -3.84 -18.88
C ARG A 126 0.76 -4.15 -17.63
N HIS A 127 1.38 -5.32 -17.61
CA HIS A 127 2.17 -5.72 -16.47
C HIS A 127 3.42 -4.81 -16.29
N ASN A 128 3.65 -4.35 -15.06
CA ASN A 128 4.82 -3.58 -14.65
C ASN A 128 6.01 -4.45 -14.19
N TRP A 129 6.06 -5.72 -14.64
CA TRP A 129 7.05 -6.72 -14.21
C TRP A 129 8.49 -6.26 -14.27
N ARG A 130 8.89 -5.53 -15.32
CA ARG A 130 10.27 -5.06 -15.47
C ARG A 130 10.66 -4.06 -14.36
N ALA A 131 9.76 -3.12 -14.07
CA ALA A 131 9.99 -2.13 -13.01
C ALA A 131 10.00 -2.80 -11.63
N VAL A 132 9.06 -3.72 -11.37
CA VAL A 132 8.99 -4.47 -10.11
C VAL A 132 10.23 -5.36 -9.92
N ARG A 133 10.68 -6.06 -10.97
CA ARG A 133 11.88 -6.90 -10.91
C ARG A 133 13.13 -6.09 -10.65
N ARG A 134 13.30 -4.94 -11.32
CA ARG A 134 14.41 -4.01 -11.04
C ARG A 134 14.35 -3.54 -9.59
N PHE A 135 13.20 -3.06 -9.15
CA PHE A 135 13.02 -2.58 -7.78
C PHE A 135 13.37 -3.64 -6.74
N ASN A 136 12.84 -4.85 -6.88
CA ASN A 136 13.10 -5.96 -5.95
C ASN A 136 14.52 -6.52 -6.05
N PHE A 137 15.28 -6.19 -7.10
CA PHE A 137 16.70 -6.49 -7.19
C PHE A 137 17.54 -5.47 -6.40
N GLU A 138 17.19 -4.18 -6.47
CA GLU A 138 17.89 -3.09 -5.80
C GLU A 138 17.55 -3.00 -4.29
N ALA A 139 16.30 -3.28 -3.91
CA ALA A 139 15.83 -3.09 -2.53
C ALA A 139 16.58 -3.93 -1.48
N PRO A 140 16.92 -5.22 -1.71
CA PRO A 140 17.73 -5.99 -0.76
C PRO A 140 19.12 -5.39 -0.55
N GLU A 141 19.80 -4.95 -1.61
CA GLU A 141 21.11 -4.32 -1.52
C GLU A 141 21.04 -3.02 -0.70
N PHE A 142 20.07 -2.16 -1.01
CA PHE A 142 19.83 -0.94 -0.24
C PHE A 142 19.56 -1.23 1.25
N ASN A 143 18.69 -2.21 1.55
CA ASN A 143 18.34 -2.58 2.92
C ASN A 143 19.55 -3.14 3.70
N LEU A 144 20.42 -3.92 3.06
CA LEU A 144 21.66 -4.42 3.67
C LEU A 144 22.65 -3.30 3.96
N GLN A 145 22.82 -2.35 3.03
CA GLN A 145 23.67 -1.18 3.27
C GLN A 145 23.11 -0.30 4.40
N LEU A 146 21.78 -0.12 4.44
CA LEU A 146 21.10 0.62 5.50
C LEU A 146 21.27 -0.05 6.87
N LEU A 147 21.22 -1.38 6.94
CA LEU A 147 21.52 -2.14 8.15
C LEU A 147 22.97 -1.91 8.64
N SER A 148 23.96 -2.01 7.75
CA SER A 148 25.37 -1.73 8.09
C SER A 148 25.54 -0.31 8.64
N LEU A 149 24.94 0.67 7.96
CA LEU A 149 24.98 2.07 8.36
C LEU A 149 24.40 2.30 9.76
N CYS A 150 23.30 1.62 10.10
CA CYS A 150 22.72 1.71 11.44
C CYS A 150 23.64 1.12 12.51
N HIS A 151 24.37 0.04 12.21
CA HIS A 151 25.36 -0.52 13.13
C HIS A 151 26.57 0.39 13.36
N GLU A 152 26.97 1.15 12.33
CA GLU A 152 28.12 2.06 12.38
C GLU A 152 27.82 3.40 13.06
N ARG A 153 26.55 3.80 13.16
CA ARG A 153 26.15 5.12 13.63
C ARG A 153 25.45 5.08 14.98
N GLU A 154 26.04 5.76 15.95
CA GLU A 154 25.47 5.89 17.29
C GLU A 154 24.05 6.49 17.26
N GLY A 155 23.15 5.87 18.04
CA GLY A 155 21.75 6.27 18.16
C GLY A 155 20.93 6.09 16.89
N VAL A 156 21.40 5.31 15.91
CA VAL A 156 20.64 4.92 14.72
C VAL A 156 20.38 3.42 14.78
N PHE A 157 19.14 3.02 14.54
CA PHE A 157 18.69 1.64 14.67
C PHE A 157 17.97 1.19 13.41
N TYR A 158 18.19 -0.06 12.99
CA TYR A 158 17.50 -0.65 11.86
C TYR A 158 16.24 -1.41 12.32
N VAL A 159 15.12 -1.19 11.64
CA VAL A 159 13.85 -1.86 11.95
C VAL A 159 13.45 -2.76 10.78
N ASN A 160 13.55 -4.07 11.01
CA ASN A 160 13.04 -5.08 10.10
C ASN A 160 11.60 -5.46 10.47
N HIS A 161 10.64 -5.15 9.61
CA HIS A 161 9.23 -5.50 9.75
C HIS A 161 8.91 -6.98 9.46
N ARG A 162 9.91 -7.78 9.06
CA ARG A 162 9.78 -9.21 8.74
C ARG A 162 8.67 -9.52 7.72
N ILE A 163 8.44 -8.57 6.82
CA ILE A 163 7.41 -8.67 5.77
C ILE A 163 7.84 -9.63 4.66
N ASP A 164 9.15 -9.81 4.50
CA ASP A 164 9.79 -10.78 3.62
C ASP A 164 9.45 -12.25 3.94
N ALA A 165 9.09 -12.55 5.19
CA ALA A 165 8.61 -13.88 5.58
C ALA A 165 7.21 -14.21 5.03
N LEU A 166 6.50 -13.22 4.48
CA LEU A 166 5.17 -13.39 3.91
C LEU A 166 5.19 -13.15 2.39
N PRO A 167 4.37 -13.88 1.61
CA PRO A 167 4.27 -13.62 0.19
C PRO A 167 3.80 -12.17 -0.06
N PRO A 168 4.40 -11.40 -0.97
CA PRO A 168 4.09 -9.97 -1.14
C PRO A 168 2.60 -9.66 -1.36
N TRP A 169 1.84 -10.57 -2.00
CA TRP A 169 0.40 -10.39 -2.25
C TRP A 169 -0.47 -10.48 -1.00
N THR A 170 0.02 -10.98 0.14
CA THR A 170 -0.75 -11.01 1.40
C THR A 170 -0.67 -9.67 2.13
N VAL A 171 0.44 -8.95 1.94
CA VAL A 171 0.81 -7.75 2.69
C VAL A 171 0.74 -6.48 1.84
N LEU A 172 0.73 -6.58 0.51
CA LEU A 172 0.57 -5.46 -0.40
C LEU A 172 -0.85 -5.41 -0.98
N ALA A 173 -1.33 -4.20 -1.23
CA ALA A 173 -2.57 -3.94 -1.94
C ALA A 173 -2.45 -4.34 -3.42
N ALA A 174 -3.57 -4.31 -4.15
CA ALA A 174 -3.63 -4.67 -5.57
C ALA A 174 -2.73 -3.80 -6.49
N ASP A 175 -2.31 -2.61 -6.05
CA ASP A 175 -1.33 -1.81 -6.81
C ASP A 175 0.11 -2.33 -6.69
N GLY A 176 0.36 -3.29 -5.79
CA GLY A 176 1.64 -3.92 -5.55
C GLY A 176 2.71 -2.99 -4.96
N GLN A 177 2.33 -1.81 -4.47
CA GLN A 177 3.25 -0.85 -3.86
C GLN A 177 2.85 -0.49 -2.43
N HIS A 178 1.55 -0.26 -2.19
CA HIS A 178 1.09 0.14 -0.86
C HIS A 178 0.79 -1.10 -0.02
N PRO A 179 0.97 -1.04 1.31
CA PRO A 179 0.50 -2.11 2.18
C PRO A 179 -1.02 -2.30 2.05
N SER A 180 -1.47 -3.55 2.03
CA SER A 180 -2.88 -3.90 2.23
C SER A 180 -3.29 -3.57 3.68
N PHE A 181 -4.57 -3.77 4.03
CA PHE A 181 -4.98 -3.67 5.43
C PHE A 181 -4.19 -4.63 6.34
N ALA A 182 -3.93 -5.85 5.88
CA ALA A 182 -3.12 -6.83 6.61
C ALA A 182 -1.67 -6.39 6.74
N GLY A 183 -1.07 -5.88 5.65
CA GLY A 183 0.30 -5.34 5.69
C GLY A 183 0.42 -4.12 6.60
N MET A 184 -0.55 -3.21 6.57
CA MET A 184 -0.60 -2.06 7.47
C MET A 184 -0.75 -2.48 8.94
N SER A 185 -1.58 -3.48 9.22
CA SER A 185 -1.74 -4.04 10.58
C SER A 185 -0.44 -4.67 11.09
N LEU A 186 0.31 -5.37 10.21
CA LEU A 186 1.61 -5.94 10.56
C LEU A 186 2.65 -4.85 10.82
N LEU A 187 2.71 -3.81 9.98
CA LEU A 187 3.56 -2.64 10.21
C LEU A 187 3.24 -1.98 11.57
N ALA A 188 1.95 -1.75 11.84
CA ALA A 188 1.50 -1.20 13.11
C ALA A 188 1.90 -2.06 14.31
N TRP A 189 1.71 -3.37 14.22
CA TRP A 189 2.08 -4.31 15.28
C TRP A 189 3.59 -4.27 15.58
N ASN A 190 4.44 -4.29 14.54
CA ASN A 190 5.89 -4.18 14.70
C ASN A 190 6.30 -2.86 15.36
N ILE A 191 5.69 -1.75 14.94
CA ILE A 191 5.96 -0.43 15.51
C ILE A 191 5.47 -0.37 16.97
N CYS A 192 4.31 -0.94 17.29
CA CYS A 192 3.83 -1.01 18.67
C CYS A 192 4.81 -1.78 19.56
N ASN A 193 5.33 -2.93 19.12
CA ASN A 193 6.34 -3.68 19.86
C ASN A 193 7.62 -2.87 20.08
N LEU A 194 8.13 -2.23 19.02
CA LEU A 194 9.26 -1.31 19.13
C LEU A 194 9.00 -0.21 20.18
N LEU A 195 7.82 0.42 20.16
CA LEU A 195 7.44 1.46 21.11
C LEU A 195 7.26 0.93 22.55
N LEU A 196 6.97 -0.36 22.74
CA LEU A 196 6.91 -1.00 24.06
C LEU A 196 8.32 -1.25 24.58
N ASP A 197 9.23 -1.72 23.73
CA ASP A 197 10.64 -1.95 24.07
C ASP A 197 11.31 -0.64 24.50
N LEU A 198 11.06 0.46 23.78
CA LEU A 198 11.60 1.78 24.12
C LEU A 198 11.14 2.33 25.48
N ARG A 199 10.12 1.75 26.12
CA ARG A 199 9.68 2.15 27.47
C ARG A 199 10.43 1.41 28.57
N GLN A 200 11.12 0.33 28.24
CA GLN A 200 11.81 -0.47 29.23
C GLN A 200 13.10 0.26 29.67
N PRO A 201 13.24 0.63 30.95
CA PRO A 201 14.36 1.44 31.44
C PRO A 201 15.73 0.74 31.39
N TYR A 202 15.79 -0.52 30.96
CA TYR A 202 16.99 -1.36 30.98
C TYR A 202 17.53 -1.72 29.59
N ILE A 203 16.91 -1.28 28.49
CA ILE A 203 17.40 -1.62 27.14
C ILE A 203 18.46 -0.60 26.71
N ASN A 204 19.62 -0.63 27.38
CA ASN A 204 20.84 0.03 26.87
C ASN A 204 21.63 -0.86 25.90
N ASN A 205 21.26 -2.14 25.76
CA ASN A 205 21.92 -3.12 24.87
C ASN A 205 21.04 -3.52 23.68
N TRP A 206 20.52 -2.56 22.92
CA TRP A 206 19.76 -2.84 21.68
C TRP A 206 20.53 -3.74 20.68
N LEU A 207 21.87 -3.73 20.73
CA LEU A 207 22.73 -4.62 19.96
C LEU A 207 22.48 -6.12 20.21
N GLU A 208 21.95 -6.52 21.37
CA GLU A 208 21.65 -7.92 21.69
C GLU A 208 20.30 -8.40 21.14
N HIS A 209 19.40 -7.48 20.74
CA HIS A 209 18.08 -7.80 20.21
C HIS A 209 17.93 -7.56 18.70
N ALA A 210 18.95 -7.01 18.04
CA ALA A 210 19.04 -7.09 16.59
C ALA A 210 19.07 -8.58 16.22
N PRO A 211 18.11 -9.10 15.43
CA PRO A 211 18.20 -10.47 14.95
C PRO A 211 19.55 -10.59 14.25
N GLN A 212 20.41 -11.47 14.77
CA GLN A 212 21.63 -11.86 14.09
C GLN A 212 21.22 -12.21 12.66
N PRO A 213 21.79 -11.58 11.62
CA PRO A 213 21.48 -11.97 10.27
C PRO A 213 21.82 -13.46 10.18
N GLU A 214 20.81 -14.31 9.94
CA GLU A 214 21.08 -15.69 9.58
C GLU A 214 21.82 -15.62 8.24
N VAL A 215 23.15 -15.64 8.32
CA VAL A 215 24.08 -15.71 7.20
C VAL A 215 23.85 -17.07 6.55
N GLY A 216 22.79 -17.16 5.75
CA GLY A 216 22.31 -18.42 5.17
C GLY A 216 20.87 -18.37 4.63
N ALA A 217 20.02 -17.44 5.09
CA ALA A 217 18.62 -17.39 4.65
C ALA A 217 18.38 -16.60 3.34
N TYR A 218 19.40 -15.88 2.84
CA TYR A 218 19.36 -15.16 1.56
C TYR A 218 20.05 -15.90 0.42
N GLU A 219 20.31 -17.21 0.55
CA GLU A 219 20.27 -18.01 -0.66
C GLU A 219 18.87 -17.78 -1.23
N LEU A 220 18.80 -17.08 -2.36
CA LEU A 220 17.66 -17.09 -3.26
C LEU A 220 17.40 -18.57 -3.56
N ARG A 221 16.70 -19.27 -2.66
CA ARG A 221 15.94 -20.46 -3.03
C ARG A 221 15.13 -19.94 -4.18
N GLU A 222 15.42 -20.46 -5.35
CA GLU A 222 14.61 -20.23 -6.53
C GLU A 222 13.20 -20.65 -6.14
N THR A 223 12.43 -19.69 -5.63
CA THR A 223 10.99 -19.83 -5.50
C THR A 223 10.55 -20.23 -6.91
N PRO A 224 9.77 -21.32 -7.08
CA PRO A 224 9.38 -21.80 -8.39
C PRO A 224 8.95 -20.60 -9.20
N SER A 225 9.61 -20.35 -10.34
CA SER A 225 9.50 -19.07 -11.02
C SER A 225 8.02 -18.72 -11.11
N TYR A 226 7.64 -17.49 -10.80
CA TYR A 226 6.24 -17.05 -10.80
C TYR A 226 5.47 -17.43 -12.09
N SER A 227 6.21 -17.64 -13.20
CA SER A 227 5.68 -18.19 -14.46
C SER A 227 5.17 -19.64 -14.41
N GLN A 228 5.61 -20.45 -13.45
CA GLN A 228 5.16 -21.83 -13.22
C GLN A 228 3.86 -21.90 -12.40
N ALA A 229 3.64 -20.96 -11.48
CA ALA A 229 2.39 -20.88 -10.71
C ALA A 229 1.19 -20.54 -11.62
N LEU A 230 1.38 -19.65 -12.61
CA LEU A 230 0.32 -19.25 -13.55
C LEU A 230 0.06 -20.27 -14.68
N ARG A 231 0.99 -21.20 -14.97
CA ARG A 231 0.73 -22.27 -15.95
C ARG A 231 -0.26 -23.31 -15.46
N ARG A 232 -0.42 -23.48 -14.14
CA ARG A 232 -1.40 -24.41 -13.56
C ARG A 232 -2.84 -23.93 -13.72
N ASP A 233 -3.06 -22.61 -13.75
CA ASP A 233 -4.42 -22.06 -13.94
C ASP A 233 -4.85 -21.98 -15.41
N SER A 234 -3.92 -22.10 -16.36
CA SER A 234 -4.25 -22.11 -17.81
C SER A 234 -4.53 -23.50 -18.39
N SER A 235 -4.25 -24.59 -17.66
CA SER A 235 -4.47 -25.97 -18.16
C SER A 235 -5.89 -26.50 -17.96
N ASP A 236 -6.75 -25.82 -17.20
CA ASP A 236 -8.13 -26.28 -16.93
C ASP A 236 -9.20 -25.62 -17.83
N ALA A 237 -8.79 -24.90 -18.88
CA ALA A 237 -9.69 -24.28 -19.84
C ALA A 237 -9.70 -24.99 -21.21
N THR A 238 -9.95 -26.30 -21.24
CA THR A 238 -10.40 -26.97 -22.49
C THR A 238 -11.57 -27.91 -22.21
N CYS A 239 -12.78 -27.37 -22.34
CA CYS A 239 -13.97 -28.16 -22.66
C CYS A 239 -15.02 -27.29 -23.36
N ARG A 240 -15.55 -27.84 -24.48
CA ARG A 240 -16.57 -27.31 -25.41
C ARG A 240 -16.03 -26.28 -26.42
N GLY A 241 -16.13 -26.44 -27.73
CA GLY A 241 -16.87 -27.35 -28.59
C GLY A 241 -17.28 -26.55 -29.84
N GLY A 242 -17.08 -27.08 -31.06
CA GLY A 242 -17.71 -26.48 -32.23
C GLY A 242 -16.98 -26.61 -33.56
N LYS A 243 -17.46 -27.59 -34.34
CA LYS A 243 -17.74 -27.55 -35.79
C LYS A 243 -16.59 -27.46 -36.77
N GLU A 244 -16.32 -28.63 -37.34
CA GLU A 244 -15.89 -28.85 -38.72
C GLU A 244 -16.63 -27.94 -39.72
N LYS A 245 -15.87 -27.34 -40.64
CA LYS A 245 -16.30 -27.05 -42.01
C LYS A 245 -15.10 -26.85 -42.94
N ASN A 246 -14.99 -27.78 -43.88
CA ASN A 246 -14.56 -27.67 -45.27
C ASN A 246 -13.19 -27.06 -45.64
N MET A 247 -12.31 -28.00 -46.01
CA MET A 247 -11.54 -28.04 -47.27
C MET A 247 -12.09 -27.14 -48.41
N ASN A 248 -11.26 -26.24 -48.93
CA ASN A 248 -10.84 -26.26 -50.34
C ASN A 248 -9.68 -25.27 -50.63
N GLN A 249 -8.56 -25.87 -51.01
CA GLN A 249 -7.60 -25.57 -52.09
C GLN A 249 -7.34 -24.10 -52.53
N ALA A 250 -6.06 -23.74 -52.37
CA ALA A 250 -5.12 -23.11 -53.33
C ALA A 250 -5.52 -23.18 -54.83
N ALA A 251 -5.09 -22.31 -55.76
CA ALA A 251 -4.26 -21.10 -55.82
C ALA A 251 -4.44 -20.52 -57.27
N PRO A 252 -3.43 -19.95 -57.97
CA PRO A 252 -3.20 -18.52 -58.17
C PRO A 252 -3.20 -18.13 -59.68
N GLU A 253 -2.48 -17.03 -60.04
CA GLU A 253 -2.17 -16.47 -61.38
C GLU A 253 -2.96 -15.17 -61.69
N THR A 254 -2.43 -14.10 -62.30
CA THR A 254 -1.14 -13.69 -62.92
C THR A 254 -1.24 -12.15 -63.10
N ALA A 255 -0.23 -11.35 -62.73
CA ALA A 255 0.87 -10.78 -63.55
C ALA A 255 0.54 -9.55 -64.45
N ALA A 256 1.53 -8.63 -64.46
CA ALA A 256 1.86 -7.56 -65.43
C ALA A 256 0.98 -6.28 -65.45
N ALA A 257 1.46 -5.12 -64.99
CA ALA A 257 2.51 -4.22 -65.49
C ALA A 257 2.03 -3.28 -66.63
N LEU A 258 2.19 -1.96 -66.43
CA LEU A 258 2.71 -0.96 -67.39
C LEU A 258 2.60 0.46 -66.81
N SER A 259 3.76 1.08 -66.52
CA SER A 259 4.00 2.54 -66.59
C SER A 259 4.30 2.92 -68.06
N PRO A 260 4.75 4.14 -68.46
CA PRO A 260 4.94 5.42 -67.76
C PRO A 260 4.46 6.68 -68.57
N GLY A 261 4.62 7.88 -68.00
CA GLY A 261 4.48 9.14 -68.75
C GLY A 261 5.25 10.29 -68.09
N GLN A 262 6.36 10.69 -68.72
CA GLN A 262 7.25 11.81 -68.36
C GLN A 262 6.70 13.15 -68.90
N HIS A 263 7.01 14.27 -68.23
CA HIS A 263 7.82 15.40 -68.76
C HIS A 263 7.67 16.69 -67.92
N THR A 264 8.82 17.32 -67.68
CA THR A 264 9.16 18.62 -67.05
C THR A 264 9.09 19.76 -68.11
N PRO A 265 9.66 21.01 -67.99
CA PRO A 265 10.36 21.74 -66.90
C PRO A 265 10.09 23.29 -66.79
N SER A 266 10.83 23.94 -65.87
CA SER A 266 11.58 25.23 -65.97
C SER A 266 10.99 26.61 -65.56
N GLY A 267 11.72 27.31 -64.67
CA GLY A 267 11.79 28.79 -64.54
C GLY A 267 12.22 29.35 -63.16
N PRO A 268 13.35 30.10 -63.01
CA PRO A 268 13.92 30.60 -61.71
C PRO A 268 13.94 32.17 -61.63
N PRO A 269 14.74 32.88 -60.78
CA PRO A 269 15.12 32.76 -59.35
C PRO A 269 14.90 34.09 -58.54
N SER A 270 15.45 34.15 -57.30
CA SER A 270 16.16 35.30 -56.63
C SER A 270 15.60 35.85 -55.28
N PRO A 271 16.45 36.48 -54.41
CA PRO A 271 16.73 35.94 -53.06
C PRO A 271 16.67 36.97 -51.90
N SER A 272 16.70 36.51 -50.63
CA SER A 272 17.41 37.21 -49.52
C SER A 272 17.29 36.53 -48.16
N GLY A 273 18.45 36.19 -47.56
CA GLY A 273 18.80 36.49 -46.16
C GLY A 273 18.32 35.57 -45.04
N GLN A 274 19.24 34.75 -44.48
CA GLN A 274 19.23 34.38 -43.06
C GLN A 274 20.59 33.85 -42.56
N PRO A 275 21.03 34.17 -41.32
CA PRO A 275 22.32 33.78 -40.73
C PRO A 275 22.16 32.64 -39.68
N PRO A 276 23.24 32.21 -38.97
CA PRO A 276 23.73 30.84 -38.95
C PRO A 276 23.06 29.89 -37.95
N SER A 277 23.22 28.61 -38.27
CA SER A 277 22.83 27.40 -37.54
C SER A 277 23.05 27.44 -36.02
N ARG A 278 21.96 27.25 -35.26
CA ARG A 278 21.99 26.78 -33.87
C ARG A 278 21.91 25.24 -33.83
N LEU A 279 22.74 24.66 -32.98
CA LEU A 279 22.78 23.24 -32.62
C LEU A 279 21.40 22.70 -32.17
N PRO A 280 21.14 21.39 -32.33
CA PRO A 280 19.87 20.79 -31.95
C PRO A 280 19.70 20.81 -30.42
N ARG A 281 18.59 21.42 -29.99
CA ARG A 281 18.12 21.44 -28.61
C ARG A 281 17.57 20.05 -28.26
N LEU A 282 18.36 19.24 -27.56
CA LEU A 282 17.87 18.13 -26.76
C LEU A 282 17.13 18.73 -25.55
N SER A 283 15.80 18.72 -25.59
CA SER A 283 14.98 19.01 -24.40
C SER A 283 13.74 18.13 -24.42
N SER A 284 13.92 16.87 -24.03
CA SER A 284 12.86 16.07 -23.40
C SER A 284 13.13 16.10 -21.90
N THR A 285 12.59 17.10 -21.22
CA THR A 285 12.47 17.07 -19.76
C THR A 285 11.65 15.85 -19.37
N PRO A 286 12.07 15.07 -18.35
CA PRO A 286 11.28 13.95 -17.86
C PRO A 286 9.95 14.50 -17.35
N THR A 287 8.86 13.97 -17.90
CA THR A 287 7.50 14.30 -17.53
C THR A 287 7.37 14.15 -16.02
N THR A 288 7.24 15.27 -15.32
CA THR A 288 6.97 15.33 -13.89
C THR A 288 5.71 14.51 -13.62
N HIS A 289 5.88 13.37 -12.94
CA HIS A 289 4.77 12.53 -12.49
C HIS A 289 3.86 13.41 -11.63
N ASN A 290 2.66 13.72 -12.12
CA ASN A 290 1.73 14.57 -11.40
C ASN A 290 1.11 13.74 -10.25
N PRO A 291 1.39 14.06 -8.97
CA PRO A 291 0.85 13.31 -7.83
C PRO A 291 -0.67 13.43 -7.73
N GLU A 292 -1.28 14.45 -8.35
CA GLU A 292 -2.74 14.58 -8.44
C GLU A 292 -3.36 13.45 -9.27
N THR A 293 -2.69 12.94 -10.31
CA THR A 293 -3.15 11.77 -11.07
C THR A 293 -3.13 10.51 -10.20
N ALA A 294 -2.03 10.21 -9.49
CA ALA A 294 -1.94 8.98 -8.68
C ALA A 294 -2.97 8.90 -7.53
N THR A 295 -3.21 10.00 -6.79
CA THR A 295 -4.22 10.00 -5.72
C THR A 295 -5.64 10.01 -6.27
N LYS A 296 -5.88 10.71 -7.39
CA LYS A 296 -7.15 10.64 -8.09
C LYS A 296 -7.41 9.21 -8.58
N ASP A 297 -6.39 8.51 -9.07
CA ASP A 297 -6.49 7.13 -9.54
C ASP A 297 -6.75 6.16 -8.39
N ILE A 298 -6.10 6.32 -7.23
CA ILE A 298 -6.39 5.51 -6.02
C ILE A 298 -7.81 5.79 -5.51
N THR A 299 -8.21 7.05 -5.43
CA THR A 299 -9.56 7.43 -4.97
C THR A 299 -10.63 6.96 -5.96
N ASN A 300 -10.35 7.08 -7.26
CA ASN A 300 -11.23 6.58 -8.31
C ASN A 300 -11.31 5.07 -8.28
N TYR A 301 -10.22 4.36 -8.01
CA TYR A 301 -10.22 2.91 -7.84
C TYR A 301 -11.14 2.48 -6.69
N TYR A 302 -11.00 3.07 -5.50
CA TYR A 302 -11.91 2.74 -4.39
C TYR A 302 -13.36 3.15 -4.74
N LYS A 303 -13.57 4.26 -5.44
CA LYS A 303 -14.89 4.62 -5.96
C LYS A 303 -15.42 3.63 -7.00
N GLU A 304 -14.56 3.07 -7.86
CA GLU A 304 -14.91 2.11 -8.91
C GLU A 304 -15.20 0.72 -8.33
N GLU A 305 -14.41 0.29 -7.36
CA GLU A 305 -14.67 -0.91 -6.56
C GLU A 305 -15.97 -0.74 -5.76
N HIS A 306 -16.20 0.41 -5.13
CA HIS A 306 -17.46 0.71 -4.45
C HIS A 306 -18.66 0.77 -5.41
N ARG A 307 -18.45 1.21 -6.66
CA ARG A 307 -19.50 1.22 -7.69
C ARG A 307 -19.95 -0.18 -8.12
N SER A 308 -19.17 -1.22 -7.81
CA SER A 308 -19.61 -2.60 -8.05
C SER A 308 -20.68 -3.04 -7.06
N TYR A 309 -20.73 -2.43 -5.87
CA TYR A 309 -21.79 -2.65 -4.89
C TYR A 309 -23.01 -1.78 -5.19
N PRO A 310 -24.22 -2.24 -4.84
CA PRO A 310 -25.43 -1.45 -5.01
C PRO A 310 -25.41 -0.20 -4.13
N ASP A 311 -25.91 0.92 -4.65
CA ASP A 311 -26.12 2.12 -3.83
C ASP A 311 -27.12 1.82 -2.69
N PRO A 312 -26.97 2.45 -1.51
CA PRO A 312 -27.97 2.35 -0.46
C PRO A 312 -29.36 2.77 -0.97
N CYS A 313 -30.35 1.90 -0.77
CA CYS A 313 -31.72 2.11 -1.22
C CYS A 313 -32.36 3.30 -0.50
N LYS A 314 -33.17 4.07 -1.23
CA LYS A 314 -34.01 5.11 -0.62
C LYS A 314 -34.92 4.48 0.43
N GLY A 315 -34.90 5.02 1.64
CA GLY A 315 -35.69 4.51 2.78
C GLY A 315 -34.85 3.83 3.85
N LEU A 316 -33.61 3.45 3.55
CA LEU A 316 -32.69 2.93 4.55
C LEU A 316 -32.32 4.04 5.55
N HIS A 317 -32.38 3.76 6.85
CA HIS A 317 -32.01 4.75 7.85
C HIS A 317 -30.53 5.15 7.72
N ARG A 318 -30.18 6.40 8.00
CA ARG A 318 -28.80 6.90 7.91
C ARG A 318 -27.76 6.08 8.67
N ALA A 319 -28.14 5.51 9.82
CA ALA A 319 -27.25 4.63 10.57
C ALA A 319 -26.99 3.30 9.85
N ASP A 320 -28.01 2.78 9.18
CA ASP A 320 -27.99 1.54 8.41
C ASP A 320 -27.25 1.71 7.10
N GLU A 321 -27.44 2.83 6.40
CA GLU A 321 -26.61 3.20 5.25
C GLU A 321 -25.12 3.17 5.60
N ARG A 322 -24.73 3.75 6.74
CA ARG A 322 -23.33 3.76 7.17
C ARG A 322 -22.80 2.36 7.49
N LEU A 323 -23.61 1.53 8.14
CA LEU A 323 -23.20 0.16 8.45
C LEU A 323 -23.09 -0.68 7.16
N LEU A 324 -24.05 -0.53 6.25
CA LEU A 324 -24.03 -1.18 4.94
C LEU A 324 -22.78 -0.81 4.14
N LEU A 325 -22.44 0.48 4.08
CA LEU A 325 -21.21 0.93 3.42
C LEU A 325 -19.96 0.31 4.07
N LYS A 326 -19.90 0.22 5.40
CA LYS A 326 -18.79 -0.46 6.08
C LYS A 326 -18.71 -1.96 5.75
N LEU A 327 -19.84 -2.62 5.51
CA LEU A 327 -19.87 -4.02 5.08
C LEU A 327 -19.31 -4.15 3.66
N PHE A 328 -19.75 -3.30 2.72
CA PHE A 328 -19.23 -3.26 1.34
C PHE A 328 -17.72 -3.02 1.30
N THR A 329 -17.19 -2.21 2.21
CA THR A 329 -15.77 -1.87 2.25
C THR A 329 -14.95 -2.75 3.19
N ASN A 330 -15.57 -3.75 3.83
CA ASN A 330 -14.96 -4.58 4.86
C ASN A 330 -14.25 -3.76 5.97
N THR A 331 -14.80 -2.61 6.34
CA THR A 331 -14.26 -1.72 7.39
C THR A 331 -15.10 -1.75 8.67
N VAL A 332 -15.80 -2.85 8.91
CA VAL A 332 -16.50 -3.08 10.17
C VAL A 332 -15.47 -3.39 11.26
N LEU A 333 -15.64 -2.81 12.45
CA LEU A 333 -14.78 -3.08 13.60
C LEU A 333 -15.15 -4.44 14.23
N CYS A 334 -14.72 -5.52 13.58
CA CYS A 334 -14.84 -6.88 14.09
C CYS A 334 -13.79 -7.18 15.16
N GLN A 335 -13.94 -8.28 15.90
CA GLN A 335 -12.99 -8.65 16.96
C GLN A 335 -11.55 -8.78 16.45
N ALA A 336 -11.38 -9.36 15.26
CA ALA A 336 -10.06 -9.49 14.62
C ALA A 336 -9.39 -8.13 14.38
N VAL A 337 -10.18 -7.07 14.17
CA VAL A 337 -9.70 -5.69 14.05
C VAL A 337 -9.52 -5.04 15.43
N LEU A 338 -10.50 -5.22 16.33
CA LEU A 338 -10.52 -4.61 17.66
C LEU A 338 -9.35 -5.05 18.56
N LYS A 339 -8.85 -6.28 18.41
CA LYS A 339 -7.66 -6.78 19.15
C LYS A 339 -6.43 -5.89 18.96
N HIS A 340 -6.34 -5.17 17.84
CA HIS A 340 -5.24 -4.26 17.54
C HIS A 340 -5.37 -2.92 18.29
N PHE A 341 -6.55 -2.60 18.80
CA PHE A 341 -6.84 -1.34 19.50
C PHE A 341 -6.98 -1.52 21.01
N ASN A 342 -7.46 -2.67 21.44
CA ASN A 342 -7.69 -2.99 22.83
C ASN A 342 -7.37 -4.47 23.09
N SER A 343 -6.37 -4.70 23.95
CA SER A 343 -5.88 -6.02 24.31
C SER A 343 -6.89 -6.86 25.11
N SER A 344 -8.01 -6.29 25.54
CA SER A 344 -9.12 -7.07 26.11
C SER A 344 -9.83 -7.94 25.05
N PHE A 345 -9.59 -7.68 23.76
CA PHE A 345 -10.06 -8.52 22.67
C PHE A 345 -8.92 -9.41 22.19
N ASP A 346 -9.18 -10.70 22.10
CA ASP A 346 -8.21 -11.72 21.63
C ASP A 346 -8.26 -11.90 20.10
N GLY A 347 -9.23 -11.28 19.43
CA GLY A 347 -9.44 -11.41 17.99
C GLY A 347 -10.31 -12.59 17.58
N THR A 348 -10.83 -13.35 18.54
CA THR A 348 -11.62 -14.54 18.28
C THR A 348 -13.12 -14.26 18.38
N CYS A 349 -13.90 -15.14 17.76
CA CYS A 349 -15.34 -15.11 17.80
C CYS A 349 -15.81 -15.59 19.17
N GLN A 350 -16.56 -14.76 19.89
CA GLN A 350 -17.10 -15.10 21.20
C GLN A 350 -18.03 -16.33 21.22
N PHE A 351 -18.46 -16.82 20.05
CA PHE A 351 -19.38 -17.95 19.92
C PHE A 351 -18.71 -19.27 19.55
N CYS A 352 -17.62 -19.25 18.79
CA CYS A 352 -16.93 -20.48 18.34
C CYS A 352 -15.41 -20.49 18.52
N GLY A 353 -14.80 -19.36 18.91
CA GLY A 353 -13.35 -19.24 19.11
C GLY A 353 -12.52 -19.10 17.83
N GLU A 354 -13.11 -19.14 16.64
CA GLU A 354 -12.39 -18.89 15.38
C GLU A 354 -12.04 -17.41 15.19
N VAL A 355 -11.15 -17.08 14.23
CA VAL A 355 -10.80 -15.69 13.94
C VAL A 355 -12.03 -14.91 13.47
N ALA A 356 -12.37 -13.86 14.19
CA ALA A 356 -13.60 -13.10 13.98
C ALA A 356 -13.39 -11.89 13.05
N ASP A 357 -13.19 -12.18 11.75
CA ASP A 357 -13.31 -11.17 10.69
C ASP A 357 -14.78 -10.85 10.36
N THR A 358 -15.04 -9.85 9.51
CA THR A 358 -16.40 -9.42 9.15
C THR A 358 -17.22 -10.56 8.52
N PHE A 359 -16.60 -11.34 7.62
CA PHE A 359 -17.25 -12.48 6.98
C PHE A 359 -17.65 -13.54 8.02
N HIS A 360 -16.75 -13.87 8.94
CA HIS A 360 -16.98 -14.85 9.97
C HIS A 360 -18.12 -14.42 10.90
N ILE A 361 -18.05 -13.22 11.47
CA ILE A 361 -19.05 -12.81 12.46
C ILE A 361 -20.43 -12.56 11.83
N VAL A 362 -20.50 -12.02 10.61
CA VAL A 362 -21.77 -11.68 9.96
C VAL A 362 -22.37 -12.87 9.21
N SER A 363 -21.56 -13.74 8.61
CA SER A 363 -22.04 -14.80 7.72
C SER A 363 -21.68 -16.20 8.19
N ALA A 364 -20.40 -16.45 8.46
CA ALA A 364 -19.89 -17.83 8.54
C ALA A 364 -20.16 -18.53 9.87
N CYS A 365 -20.19 -17.79 10.98
CA CYS A 365 -20.31 -18.35 12.32
C CYS A 365 -21.67 -19.02 12.54
N GLN A 366 -21.68 -20.37 12.57
CA GLN A 366 -22.89 -21.16 12.85
C GLN A 366 -23.25 -21.20 14.32
N SER A 367 -22.31 -20.85 15.21
CA SER A 367 -22.50 -20.86 16.66
C SER A 367 -23.13 -19.57 17.20
N ASN A 368 -23.32 -18.54 16.37
CA ASN A 368 -23.92 -17.28 16.79
C ASN A 368 -25.46 -17.41 16.83
N PRO A 369 -26.09 -17.46 18.02
CA PRO A 369 -27.53 -17.67 18.14
C PRO A 369 -28.37 -16.47 17.68
N SER A 370 -27.74 -15.29 17.52
CA SER A 370 -28.41 -14.05 17.14
C SER A 370 -28.62 -13.91 15.63
N ILE A 371 -27.98 -14.76 14.82
CA ILE A 371 -28.13 -14.75 13.36
C ILE A 371 -28.62 -16.12 12.87
N PRO A 372 -29.55 -16.18 11.89
CA PRO A 372 -29.95 -17.44 11.30
C PRO A 372 -28.74 -18.21 10.72
N PRO A 373 -28.60 -19.52 10.97
CA PRO A 373 -27.52 -20.32 10.40
C PRO A 373 -27.53 -20.24 8.87
N ASN A 374 -26.34 -20.19 8.26
CA ASN A 374 -26.18 -20.25 6.81
C ASN A 374 -25.52 -21.58 6.44
N SER A 375 -26.22 -22.43 5.71
CA SER A 375 -25.73 -23.75 5.32
C SER A 375 -24.52 -23.63 4.40
N ASN A 376 -23.34 -24.08 4.84
CA ASN A 376 -22.07 -24.05 4.09
C ASN A 376 -21.67 -22.64 3.61
N PRO A 377 -21.39 -21.70 4.52
CA PRO A 377 -21.07 -20.34 4.13
C PRO A 377 -19.69 -20.29 3.46
N THR A 378 -19.64 -19.80 2.22
CA THR A 378 -18.39 -19.51 1.51
C THR A 378 -18.14 -18.00 1.43
N ARG A 379 -16.89 -17.58 1.18
CA ARG A 379 -16.58 -16.16 0.99
C ARG A 379 -17.20 -15.63 -0.31
N GLU A 380 -17.26 -16.49 -1.31
CA GLU A 380 -17.86 -16.24 -2.61
C GLU A 380 -19.37 -15.96 -2.46
N ASP A 381 -20.09 -16.76 -1.65
CA ASP A 381 -21.51 -16.52 -1.37
C ASP A 381 -21.73 -15.22 -0.58
N TRP A 382 -20.82 -14.90 0.33
CA TRP A 382 -20.85 -13.63 1.05
C TRP A 382 -20.66 -12.43 0.12
N GLU A 383 -19.67 -12.48 -0.77
CA GLU A 383 -19.44 -11.44 -1.77
C GLU A 383 -20.62 -11.33 -2.73
N ALA A 384 -21.19 -12.46 -3.18
CA ALA A 384 -22.39 -12.49 -4.00
C ALA A 384 -23.59 -11.87 -3.28
N ALA A 385 -23.75 -12.09 -1.97
CA ALA A 385 -24.80 -11.46 -1.18
C ALA A 385 -24.62 -9.94 -1.07
N LEU A 386 -23.37 -9.46 -0.88
CA LEU A 386 -23.06 -8.03 -0.88
C LEU A 386 -23.35 -7.38 -2.24
N LEU A 387 -22.95 -8.01 -3.34
CA LEU A 387 -23.18 -7.52 -4.70
C LEU A 387 -24.66 -7.62 -5.13
N GLY A 388 -25.38 -8.63 -4.63
CA GLY A 388 -26.76 -8.94 -4.98
C GLY A 388 -27.83 -8.18 -4.21
N CYS A 389 -27.48 -7.41 -3.16
CA CYS A 389 -28.44 -6.70 -2.32
C CYS A 389 -28.97 -5.38 -2.95
N GLN A 390 -29.65 -5.51 -4.09
CA GLN A 390 -30.10 -4.35 -4.90
C GLN A 390 -31.38 -3.68 -4.40
N ASP A 391 -32.15 -4.32 -3.53
CA ASP A 391 -33.41 -3.79 -3.00
C ASP A 391 -33.34 -3.49 -1.49
N LEU A 392 -34.28 -2.66 -1.02
CA LEU A 392 -34.33 -2.19 0.36
C LEU A 392 -34.40 -3.36 1.35
N LYS A 393 -35.19 -4.39 1.05
CA LYS A 393 -35.40 -5.53 1.94
C LYS A 393 -34.12 -6.35 2.09
N ALA A 394 -33.39 -6.57 1.00
CA ALA A 394 -32.11 -7.26 1.02
C ALA A 394 -31.05 -6.49 1.82
N GLN A 395 -30.96 -5.17 1.62
CA GLN A 395 -30.04 -4.32 2.37
C GLN A 395 -30.39 -4.26 3.86
N GLU A 396 -31.67 -4.13 4.20
CA GLU A 396 -32.15 -4.19 5.59
C GLU A 396 -31.81 -5.51 6.25
N ALA A 397 -32.01 -6.64 5.57
CA ALA A 397 -31.69 -7.97 6.09
C ALA A 397 -30.18 -8.10 6.38
N LEU A 398 -29.34 -7.63 5.46
CA LEU A 398 -27.88 -7.65 5.62
C LEU A 398 -27.42 -6.80 6.81
N VAL A 399 -27.97 -5.60 6.94
CA VAL A 399 -27.68 -4.68 8.05
C VAL A 399 -28.16 -5.24 9.39
N GLN A 400 -29.38 -5.79 9.43
CA GLN A 400 -29.92 -6.42 10.64
C GLN A 400 -29.05 -7.59 11.09
N ARG A 401 -28.62 -8.43 10.15
CA ARG A 401 -27.70 -9.54 10.42
C ARG A 401 -26.38 -9.02 10.99
N ALA A 402 -25.79 -7.98 10.40
CA ALA A 402 -24.56 -7.38 10.91
C ALA A 402 -24.74 -6.78 12.32
N ARG A 403 -25.85 -6.11 12.60
CA ARG A 403 -26.15 -5.57 13.94
C ARG A 403 -26.27 -6.67 15.00
N ALA A 404 -26.88 -7.79 14.65
CA ALA A 404 -27.02 -8.95 15.55
C ALA A 404 -25.69 -9.68 15.77
N ALA A 405 -24.79 -9.63 14.79
CA ALA A 405 -23.47 -10.24 14.84
C ALA A 405 -22.43 -9.41 15.60
N LEU A 406 -22.49 -8.09 15.48
CA LEU A 406 -21.48 -7.22 16.06
C LEU A 406 -21.60 -7.20 17.58
N PRO A 407 -20.46 -7.23 18.30
CA PRO A 407 -20.49 -7.07 19.75
C PRO A 407 -21.16 -5.73 20.05
N MET A 408 -22.28 -5.76 20.78
CA MET A 408 -22.86 -4.54 21.30
C MET A 408 -21.78 -3.87 22.13
N GLU A 409 -21.41 -2.62 21.79
CA GLU A 409 -20.61 -1.81 22.71
C GLU A 409 -21.27 -1.94 24.08
N PRO A 410 -20.50 -2.31 25.13
CA PRO A 410 -21.04 -2.29 26.47
C PRO A 410 -21.50 -0.85 26.70
N ARG A 411 -22.81 -0.62 26.58
CA ARG A 411 -23.42 0.61 27.07
C ARG A 411 -22.96 0.66 28.51
N ASN A 412 -22.13 1.64 28.85
CA ASN A 412 -21.75 1.96 30.21
C ASN A 412 -23.04 1.94 31.02
N ARG A 413 -23.32 0.81 31.68
CA ARG A 413 -24.43 0.69 32.61
C ARG A 413 -23.96 1.58 33.74
N GLY A 414 -24.58 2.75 33.82
CA GLY A 414 -24.22 3.77 34.78
C GLY A 414 -23.98 3.10 36.13
N SER A 415 -22.81 3.40 36.68
CA SER A 415 -22.53 3.28 38.10
C SER A 415 -23.64 4.03 38.82
N THR A 416 -24.67 3.30 39.24
CA THR A 416 -25.66 3.72 40.24
C THR A 416 -25.07 3.54 41.62
#